data_AF-A0A9X4P568-F1
#
_entry.id   AF-A0A9X4P568-F1
#
_cell.length_a   1.000
_cell.length_b   1.000
_cell.length_c   1.000
_cell.angle_alpha   90.00
_cell.angle_beta   90.00
_cell.angle_gamma   90.00
#
_symmetry.space_group_name_H-M   'P 1'
#
loop_
_entity.id
_entity.type
_entity.pdbx_description
1 polymer ?
#
loop_
_entity_poly.entity_id
_entity_poly.type
_entity_poly.pdbx_seq_one_letter_code
_entity_poly.pdbx_strand_id
1 'polypeptide(L)' 'MKQGDIITLSDGQKATVTMGDENSNFNNIFVVRLKNGERRVIDRKTLTLASMEK' A
#
# COMPACT_ATOMS: atom_id res chain seq x y z
N MET A 1 3.45 -6.37 5.93
CA MET A 1 4.59 -5.84 5.13
C MET A 1 5.28 -4.75 5.92
N LYS A 2 6.60 -4.60 5.84
CA LYS A 2 7.32 -3.58 6.61
C LYS A 2 7.49 -2.29 5.80
N GLN A 3 7.74 -1.19 6.48
CA GLN A 3 8.13 0.04 5.79
C GLN A 3 9.45 -0.19 5.04
N GLY A 4 9.49 0.19 3.76
CA GLY A 4 10.63 -0.01 2.86
C GLY A 4 10.53 -1.25 1.97
N ASP A 5 9.59 -2.17 2.24
CA ASP A 5 9.36 -3.33 1.37
C ASP A 5 8.89 -2.88 -0.02
N ILE A 6 9.37 -3.54 -1.07
CA ILE A 6 8.91 -3.32 -2.44
C ILE A 6 7.94 -4.44 -2.79
N ILE A 7 6.70 -4.06 -3.10
CA ILE A 7 5.62 -4.97 -3.42
C ILE A 7 5.19 -4.75 -4.87
N THR A 8 4.66 -5.79 -5.49
CA THR A 8 4.04 -5.69 -6.81
C THR A 8 2.53 -5.66 -6.61
N LEU A 9 1.89 -4.59 -7.07
CA LEU A 9 0.43 -4.46 -7.06
C LEU A 9 -0.19 -5.45 -8.06
N SER A 10 -1.48 -5.76 -7.89
CA SER A 10 -2.22 -6.62 -8.83
C SER A 10 -2.22 -6.10 -10.27
N ASP A 11 -1.94 -4.81 -10.46
CA ASP A 11 -1.79 -4.13 -11.75
C ASP A 11 -0.39 -4.37 -12.40
N GLY A 12 0.51 -5.10 -11.74
CA GLY A 12 1.89 -5.33 -12.18
C GLY A 12 2.87 -4.20 -11.85
N GLN A 13 2.38 -3.11 -11.26
CA GLN A 13 3.21 -1.97 -10.85
C GLN A 13 3.98 -2.26 -9.54
N LYS A 14 5.24 -1.80 -9.48
CA LYS A 14 6.04 -1.87 -8.25
C LYS A 14 5.78 -0.66 -7.36
N ALA A 15 5.51 -0.91 -6.09
CA ALA A 15 5.30 0.10 -5.07
C ALA A 15 6.14 -0.18 -3.82
N THR A 16 6.66 0.86 -3.19
CA THR A 16 7.38 0.78 -1.93
C THR A 16 6.45 1.07 -0.77
N VAL A 17 6.34 0.15 0.17
CA VAL A 17 5.55 0.31 1.39
C VAL A 17 6.13 1.45 2.21
N THR A 18 5.35 2.51 2.38
CA THR A 18 5.72 3.70 3.16
C THR A 18 5.13 3.65 4.56
N MET A 19 3.94 3.06 4.71
CA MET A 19 3.38 2.67 6.01
C MET A 19 2.92 1.22 5.93
N GLY A 20 3.62 0.39 6.72
CA GLY A 20 3.39 -1.04 6.85
C GLY A 20 2.68 -1.42 8.16
N ASP A 21 2.90 -2.66 8.58
CA ASP A 21 2.33 -3.27 9.79
C ASP A 21 2.72 -2.56 11.09
N GLU A 22 3.85 -1.85 11.08
CA GLU A 22 4.38 -1.15 12.26
C GLU A 22 3.55 0.07 12.66
N ASN A 23 2.62 0.52 11.81
CA ASN A 23 1.80 1.68 12.13
C ASN A 23 0.42 1.27 12.67
N SER A 24 0.30 1.24 14.00
CA SER A 24 -0.96 0.93 14.70
C SER A 24 -2.12 1.88 14.38
N ASN A 25 -1.87 3.04 13.74
CA ASN A 25 -2.94 3.94 13.30
C ASN A 25 -3.73 3.38 12.11
N PHE A 26 -3.14 2.45 11.35
CA PHE A 26 -3.69 1.95 10.11
C PHE A 26 -3.82 0.43 10.16
N ASN A 27 -4.72 -0.04 11.02
CA ASN A 27 -4.89 -1.47 11.29
C ASN A 27 -5.36 -2.28 10.07
N ASN A 28 -5.97 -1.63 9.08
CA ASN A 28 -6.57 -2.30 7.91
C ASN A 28 -6.03 -1.82 6.55
N ILE A 29 -5.09 -0.88 6.52
CA ILE A 29 -4.57 -0.32 5.26
C ILE A 29 -3.06 -0.25 5.25
N PHE A 30 -2.45 -0.37 4.08
CA PHE A 30 -1.06 -0.06 3.83
C PHE A 30 -0.95 1.15 2.92
N VAL A 31 0.00 2.03 3.20
CA VAL A 31 0.32 3.15 2.31
C VAL A 31 1.55 2.76 1.52
N VAL A 32 1.43 2.74 0.21
CA VAL A 32 2.50 2.38 -0.72
C VAL A 32 2.79 3.55 -1.64
N ARG A 33 4.04 3.69 -2.05
CA ARG A 33 4.50 4.69 -3.01
C ARG A 33 4.92 4.00 -4.28
N LEU A 34 4.22 4.29 -5.36
CA LEU A 34 4.54 3.80 -6.69
C LEU A 34 5.87 4.39 -7.18
N LYS A 35 6.49 3.71 -8.16
CA LYS A 35 7.75 4.17 -8.76
C LYS A 35 7.62 5.53 -9.47
N ASN A 36 6.40 5.87 -9.91
CA ASN A 36 6.05 7.17 -10.47
C ASN A 36 5.97 8.31 -9.41
N GLY A 37 6.15 7.98 -8.13
CA GLY A 37 6.12 8.92 -7.02
C GLY A 37 4.74 9.10 -6.38
N GLU A 38 3.67 8.57 -6.99
CA GLU A 38 2.32 8.59 -6.42
C GLU A 38 2.23 7.75 -5.14
N ARG A 39 1.49 8.26 -4.15
CA ARG A 39 1.16 7.51 -2.95
C ARG A 39 -0.25 6.95 -3.09
N ARG A 40 -0.39 5.65 -2.84
CA ARG A 40 -1.67 4.96 -2.86
C ARG A 40 -1.88 4.20 -1.57
N VAL A 41 -3.15 4.10 -1.21
CA VAL A 41 -3.60 3.30 -0.07
C VAL A 41 -4.12 1.99 -0.63
N ILE A 42 -3.63 0.89 -0.08
CA ILE A 42 -4.12 -0.45 -0.39
C ILE A 42 -4.69 -1.07 0.87
N ASP A 43 -5.72 -1.89 0.71
CA ASP A 43 -6.28 -2.64 1.82
C ASP A 43 -5.35 -3.81 2.19
N ARG A 44 -5.17 -4.04 3.48
CA ARG A 44 -4.25 -5.08 3.99
C ARG A 44 -4.74 -6.50 3.73
N LYS A 45 -6.06 -6.72 3.75
CA LYS A 45 -6.66 -8.04 3.58
C LYS A 45 -6.61 -8.49 2.12
N THR A 46 -6.80 -7.55 1.21
CA THR A 46 -6.99 -7.85 -0.22
C THR A 46 -5.80 -7.44 -1.06
N LEU A 47 -4.90 -6.59 -0.53
CA LEU A 47 -3.79 -5.95 -1.26
C LEU A 47 -4.26 -5.21 -2.54
N THR A 48 -5.56 -4.99 -2.66
CA THR A 48 -6.15 -4.20 -3.74
C THR A 48 -6.15 -2.74 -3.37
N LEU A 49 -6.13 -1.90 -4.40
CA LEU A 49 -6.35 -0.46 -4.25
C LEU A 49 -7.59 -0.25 -3.38
N ALA A 50 -7.42 0.46 -2.27
CA ALA A 50 -8.56 0.88 -1.48
C ALA A 50 -9.37 1.79 -2.40
N SER A 51 -10.44 1.24 -2.96
CA SER A 51 -11.35 2.01 -3.78
C SER A 51 -11.98 3.01 -2.82
N MET A 52 -11.66 4.29 -2.99
CA MET A 52 -12.47 5.35 -2.41
C MET A 52 -13.77 5.38 -3.20
N GLU A 53 -14.64 4.40 -2.96
CA GLU A 53 -16.01 4.50 -3.41
C GLU A 53 -16.66 5.65 -2.63
N LYS A 54 -17.11 6.64 -3.40
CA LYS A 54 -17.68 7.91 -2.95
C LYS A 54 -19.16 7.75 -2.65
#